data_AF-A0A2D5ZJ44-F1
#
_entry.id   AF-A0A2D5ZJ44-F1
#
_cell.length_a   1.000
_cell.length_b   1.000
_cell.length_c   1.000
_cell.angle_alpha   90.00
_cell.angle_beta   90.00
_cell.angle_gamma   90.00
#
_symmetry.space_group_name_H-M   'P 1'
#
loop_
_entity.id
_entity.type
_entity.pdbx_description
1 polymer ?
#
loop_
_entity_poly.entity_id
_entity_poly.type
_entity_poly.pdbx_seq_one_letter_code
_entity_poly.pdbx_strand_id
1 'polypeptide(L)'
;MTHLVEREAEHDRNDDARSLLRALYTNEADLTPDHDAGTLTVRLHHLANRSTDAAIRHICRESTATETIFPETNLRLIHELESRDNPRDQEV
;
A
#
# COMPACT_ATOMS: atom_id res chain seq x y z
N MET A 1 -21.55 -30.59 -11.37
CA MET A 1 -20.09 -30.42 -11.43
C MET A 1 -19.66 -28.98 -11.76
N THR A 2 -20.60 -28.03 -11.95
CA THR A 2 -20.27 -26.61 -12.22
C THR A 2 -20.05 -25.81 -10.93
N HIS A 3 -20.80 -26.12 -9.87
CA HIS A 3 -20.77 -25.36 -8.61
C HIS A 3 -19.59 -25.64 -7.67
N LEU A 4 -18.72 -26.61 -7.98
CA LEU A 4 -17.58 -26.93 -7.09
C LEU A 4 -16.33 -26.13 -7.47
N VAL A 5 -16.07 -25.97 -8.78
CA VAL A 5 -14.94 -25.21 -9.31
C VAL A 5 -15.05 -23.72 -8.99
N GLU A 6 -16.27 -23.18 -8.96
CA GLU A 6 -16.52 -21.77 -8.60
C GLU A 6 -16.12 -21.47 -7.14
N ARG A 7 -16.27 -22.44 -6.22
CA ARG A 7 -15.97 -22.25 -4.80
C ARG A 7 -14.47 -22.29 -4.51
N GLU A 8 -13.74 -23.14 -5.21
CA GLU A 8 -12.28 -23.22 -5.08
C GLU A 8 -11.61 -21.94 -5.61
N ALA A 9 -12.04 -21.46 -6.79
CA ALA A 9 -11.52 -20.22 -7.36
C ALA A 9 -11.86 -18.96 -6.52
N GLU A 10 -12.98 -18.95 -5.78
CA GLU A 10 -13.30 -17.87 -4.85
C GLU A 10 -12.43 -17.92 -3.59
N HIS A 11 -12.12 -19.11 -3.10
CA HIS A 11 -11.23 -19.31 -1.95
C HIS A 11 -9.80 -18.88 -2.26
N ASP A 12 -9.24 -19.30 -3.41
CA ASP A 12 -7.89 -18.95 -3.85
C ASP A 12 -7.73 -17.43 -4.02
N ARG A 13 -8.74 -16.76 -4.62
CA ARG A 13 -8.72 -15.29 -4.76
C ARG A 13 -8.78 -14.54 -3.43
N ASN A 14 -9.48 -15.09 -2.43
CA ASN A 14 -9.53 -14.49 -1.10
C ASN A 14 -8.20 -14.65 -0.36
N ASP A 15 -7.56 -15.81 -0.50
CA ASP A 15 -6.25 -16.06 0.10
C ASP A 15 -5.17 -15.16 -0.53
N ASP A 16 -5.23 -14.92 -1.84
CA ASP A 16 -4.36 -13.96 -2.53
C ASP A 16 -4.54 -12.54 -1.99
N ALA A 17 -5.79 -12.09 -1.80
CA ALA A 17 -6.08 -10.76 -1.26
C ALA A 17 -5.62 -10.62 0.19
N ARG A 18 -5.82 -11.65 1.01
CA ARG A 18 -5.36 -11.67 2.41
C ARG A 18 -3.84 -11.71 2.50
N SER A 19 -3.19 -12.53 1.66
CA SER A 19 -1.73 -12.60 1.57
C SER A 19 -1.12 -11.28 1.13
N LEU A 20 -1.75 -10.58 0.19
CA LEU A 20 -1.36 -9.23 -0.19
C LEU A 20 -1.44 -8.26 0.99
N LEU A 21 -2.59 -8.17 1.67
CA LEU A 21 -2.75 -7.27 2.82
C LEU A 21 -1.76 -7.59 3.93
N ARG A 22 -1.53 -8.87 4.20
CA ARG A 22 -0.53 -9.30 5.18
C ARG A 22 0.88 -8.84 4.78
N ALA A 23 1.25 -9.00 3.52
CA ALA A 23 2.53 -8.53 3.01
C ALA A 23 2.65 -7.00 3.15
N LEU A 24 1.58 -6.27 2.83
CA LEU A 24 1.52 -4.80 2.94
C LEU A 24 1.74 -4.31 4.38
N TYR A 25 1.08 -4.94 5.36
CA TYR A 25 1.17 -4.54 6.77
C TYR A 25 2.44 -5.03 7.48
N THR A 26 3.14 -6.01 6.89
CA THR A 26 4.38 -6.56 7.48
C THR A 26 5.63 -5.92 6.86
N ASN A 27 5.53 -5.37 5.64
CA ASN A 27 6.65 -4.67 5.03
C ASN A 27 6.87 -3.32 5.70
N GLU A 28 8.14 -2.93 5.73
CA GLU A 28 8.54 -1.60 6.14
C GLU A 28 7.96 -0.56 5.18
N ALA A 29 7.82 0.67 5.67
CA ALA A 29 7.35 1.80 4.89
C ALA A 29 8.08 3.05 5.36
N ASP A 30 8.49 3.89 4.41
CA ASP A 30 9.12 5.15 4.76
C ASP A 30 8.06 6.18 5.18
N LEU A 31 8.34 6.86 6.29
CA LEU A 31 7.51 7.95 6.80
C LEU A 31 8.25 9.27 6.61
N THR A 32 7.72 10.14 5.75
CA THR A 32 8.29 11.46 5.50
C THR A 32 7.31 12.54 5.94
N PRO A 33 7.58 13.27 7.03
CA PRO A 33 6.77 14.40 7.44
C PRO A 33 7.06 15.62 6.55
N ASP A 34 6.01 16.27 6.07
CA ASP A 34 6.05 17.59 5.44
C ASP A 34 5.24 18.56 6.30
N HIS A 35 5.96 19.36 7.09
CA HIS A 35 5.35 20.31 8.02
C HIS A 35 4.80 21.56 7.32
N ASP A 36 5.27 21.88 6.11
CA ASP A 36 4.80 23.05 5.35
C ASP A 36 3.46 22.72 4.67
N ALA A 37 3.38 21.53 4.06
CA ALA A 37 2.14 21.01 3.47
C ALA A 37 1.15 20.46 4.51
N GLY A 38 1.59 20.24 5.76
CA GLY A 38 0.77 19.65 6.82
C GLY A 38 0.43 18.18 6.56
N THR A 39 1.35 17.43 5.96
CA THR A 39 1.15 16.04 5.54
C THR A 39 2.21 15.11 6.10
N LEU A 40 1.84 13.83 6.30
CA LEU A 40 2.75 12.74 6.59
C LEU A 40 2.62 11.71 5.48
N THR A 41 3.65 11.61 4.65
CA THR A 41 3.65 10.70 3.51
C THR A 41 4.14 9.32 3.95
N VAL A 42 3.30 8.31 3.75
CA VAL A 42 3.57 6.89 3.98
C VAL A 42 3.88 6.25 2.64
N ARG A 43 5.16 5.95 2.38
CA ARG A 43 5.63 5.33 1.14
C ARG A 43 5.72 3.83 1.32
N LEU A 44 4.89 3.09 0.59
CA LEU A 44 4.88 1.64 0.58
C LEU A 44 5.84 1.11 -0.48
N HIS A 45 6.73 0.20 -0.10
CA HIS A 45 7.65 -0.44 -1.06
C HIS A 45 6.90 -1.40 -1.99
N HIS A 46 7.43 -1.57 -3.20
CA HIS A 46 6.91 -2.57 -4.14
C HIS A 46 7.03 -3.98 -3.56
N LEU A 47 5.94 -4.73 -3.63
CA LEU A 47 5.99 -6.18 -3.43
C LEU A 47 6.56 -6.84 -4.70
N ALA A 48 7.13 -8.05 -4.54
CA ALA A 48 7.82 -8.77 -5.62
C ALA A 48 6.96 -9.01 -6.88
N ASN A 49 5.63 -8.93 -6.76
CA ASN A 49 4.71 -9.18 -7.86
C ASN A 49 4.10 -7.89 -8.43
N ARG A 50 4.52 -7.52 -9.65
CA ARG A 50 4.01 -6.36 -10.42
C ARG A 50 2.52 -6.42 -10.69
N SER A 51 1.91 -7.61 -10.71
CA SER A 51 0.46 -7.74 -10.91
C SER A 51 -0.33 -7.06 -9.80
N THR A 52 0.28 -6.87 -8.63
CA THR A 52 -0.41 -6.39 -7.44
C THR A 52 -0.24 -4.90 -7.20
N ASP A 53 0.66 -4.23 -7.94
CA ASP A 53 0.86 -2.78 -7.88
C ASP A 53 -0.46 -2.00 -8.08
N ALA A 54 -1.34 -2.45 -8.99
CA ALA A 54 -2.61 -1.79 -9.26
C ALA A 54 -3.55 -1.82 -8.05
N ALA A 55 -3.60 -2.97 -7.36
CA ALA A 55 -4.38 -3.12 -6.13
C ALA A 55 -3.79 -2.27 -4.99
N ILE A 56 -2.46 -2.22 -4.85
CA ILE A 56 -1.81 -1.40 -3.83
C ILE A 56 -2.05 0.09 -4.11
N ARG A 57 -1.90 0.57 -5.35
CA ARG A 57 -2.22 1.96 -5.72
C ARG A 57 -3.68 2.29 -5.43
N HIS A 58 -4.59 1.36 -5.66
CA HIS A 58 -5.99 1.56 -5.31
C HIS A 58 -6.16 1.74 -3.80
N ILE A 59 -5.58 0.86 -2.98
CA ILE A 59 -5.62 0.97 -1.52
C ILE A 59 -5.02 2.31 -1.06
N CYS A 60 -3.85 2.71 -1.57
CA CYS A 60 -3.23 3.99 -1.24
C CYS A 60 -4.16 5.17 -1.52
N ARG A 61 -4.85 5.16 -2.66
CA ARG A 61 -5.81 6.21 -3.00
C ARG A 61 -6.99 6.23 -2.03
N GLU A 62 -7.59 5.08 -1.74
CA GLU A 62 -8.73 5.00 -0.82
C GLU A 62 -8.32 5.45 0.60
N SER A 63 -7.16 5.00 1.09
CA SER A 63 -6.64 5.40 2.40
C SER A 63 -6.28 6.89 2.46
N THR A 64 -5.78 7.48 1.38
CA THR A 64 -5.52 8.92 1.32
C THR A 64 -6.83 9.73 1.29
N ALA A 65 -7.85 9.21 0.61
CA ALA A 65 -9.14 9.85 0.49
C ALA A 65 -9.93 9.90 1.81
N THR A 66 -9.55 9.12 2.84
CA THR A 66 -10.18 9.24 4.16
C THR A 66 -9.73 10.48 4.94
N GLU A 67 -8.77 11.24 4.40
CA GLU A 67 -8.24 12.48 5.01
C GLU A 67 -7.83 12.31 6.48
N THR A 68 -7.29 11.13 6.82
CA THR A 68 -6.95 10.76 8.19
C THR A 68 -5.83 11.65 8.71
N ILE A 69 -6.03 12.21 9.91
CA ILE A 69 -4.99 12.94 10.63
C ILE A 69 -4.22 11.97 11.54
N PHE A 70 -2.89 12.02 11.48
CA PHE A 70 -2.05 11.19 12.33
C PHE A 70 -2.19 11.60 13.81
N PRO A 71 -2.35 10.66 14.75
CA PRO A 71 -2.59 10.96 16.16
C PRO A 71 -1.58 11.93 16.75
N GLU A 72 -2.04 12.81 17.64
CA GLU A 72 -1.21 13.78 18.36
C GLU A 72 -0.44 14.75 17.43
N THR A 73 -0.84 14.85 16.16
CA THR A 73 -0.27 15.78 15.18
C THR A 73 -1.37 16.49 14.39
N ASN A 74 -0.97 17.45 13.55
CA ASN A 74 -1.84 18.06 12.53
C ASN A 74 -1.46 17.58 11.11
N LEU A 75 -0.78 16.44 10.99
CA LEU A 75 -0.32 15.93 9.71
C LEU A 75 -1.36 14.99 9.11
N ARG A 76 -1.83 15.32 7.90
CA ARG A 76 -2.72 14.44 7.13
C ARG A 76 -1.93 13.32 6.47
N LEU A 77 -2.41 12.09 6.60
CA LEU A 77 -1.79 10.92 6.00
C LEU A 77 -2.01 10.90 4.48
N ILE A 78 -0.90 10.78 3.75
CA ILE A 78 -0.88 10.56 2.30
C ILE A 78 -0.19 9.22 2.06
N HIS A 79 -0.86 8.29 1.39
CA HIS A 79 -0.30 6.98 1.08
C HIS A 79 0.14 6.95 -0.39
N GLU A 80 1.38 6.52 -0.62
CA GLU A 80 1.95 6.43 -1.96
C GLU A 80 2.64 5.08 -2.15
N LEU A 81 2.55 4.51 -3.36
CA LEU A 81 3.38 3.38 -3.74
C LEU A 81 4.69 3.94 -4.26
N GLU A 82 5.83 3.48 -3.72
CA GLU A 82 7.13 3.84 -4.25
C GLU A 82 7.17 3.64 -5.76
N SER A 83 7.76 4.58 -6.48
CA SER A 83 8.02 4.39 -7.91
C SER A 83 9.40 3.77 -8.03
N ARG A 84 9.56 2.73 -8.88
CA ARG A 84 10.88 2.13 -9.18
C ARG A 84 11.94 3.12 -9.66
N ASP A 85 11.55 4.35 -9.98
CA ASP A 85 12.41 5.48 -10.36
C ASP A 85 12.77 6.34 -9.14
N ASN A 86 13.22 5.72 -8.05
CA ASN A 86 13.75 6.43 -6.88
C ASN A 86 15.29 6.25 -6.88
N PRO A 87 16.08 7.18 -7.44
CA PRO A 87 17.53 7.09 -7.51
C PRO A 87 18.19 7.49 -6.16
N ARG A 88 17.72 6.95 -5.02
CA ARG A 88 18.17 7.40 -3.69
C ARG A 88 19.01 6.41 -2.90
N ASP A 89 19.73 5.52 -3.58
CA ASP A 89 20.81 4.75 -2.95
C ASP A 89 22.12 4.84 -3.74
N GLN A 90 22.50 6.05 -4.14
CA GLN A 90 23.88 6.35 -4.47
C GLN A 90 24.39 7.34 -3.43
N GLU A 91 24.51 6.86 -2.20
CA GLU A 91 25.39 7.48 -1.21
C GLU A 91 26.75 6.74 -1.26
N VAL A 92 27.78 7.55 -1.03
CA VAL A 92 29.17 7.48 -1.54
C VAL A 92 30.10 6.46 -0.88
#